data_AF-A0A4U2YV14-F1
#
_entry.id   AF-A0A4U2YV14-F1
#
_cell.length_a   1.000
_cell.length_b   1.000
_cell.length_c   1.000
_cell.angle_alpha   90.00
_cell.angle_beta   90.00
_cell.angle_gamma   90.00
#
_symmetry.space_group_name_H-M   'P 1'
#
loop_
_entity.id
_entity.type
_entity.pdbx_description
1 polymer ?
#
loop_
_entity_poly.entity_id
_entity_poly.type
_entity_poly.pdbx_seq_one_letter_code
_entity_poly.pdbx_strand_id
1 'polypeptide(L)'
;MGRLLRTSALVLALTAVTACASQNDPRTEKESDVKPEQALNRMAEAFAEILAVAAPDADAGLAEPDLIPCGGLGGNERTKVKYRLESADGVTVADPAAALAAAEERARELGLETEVQGDTLNFHDETFSATLVSRPDQVLAFGETPCVDNPDR
;
A
#
# COMPACT_ATOMS: atom_id res chain seq x y z
N MET A 1 -59.58 21.46 -47.25
CA MET A 1 -59.26 21.59 -45.80
C MET A 1 -58.25 20.51 -45.44
N GLY A 2 -57.13 20.88 -44.82
CA GLY A 2 -56.09 19.94 -44.37
C GLY A 2 -54.68 20.51 -44.51
N ARG A 3 -54.18 21.14 -43.45
CA ARG A 3 -52.87 21.81 -43.30
C ARG A 3 -51.77 20.83 -42.85
N LEU A 4 -50.52 21.15 -43.24
CA LEU A 4 -49.22 20.97 -42.53
C LEU A 4 -48.81 19.51 -42.19
N LEU A 5 -47.58 19.06 -42.45
CA LEU A 5 -46.35 19.48 -41.76
C LEU A 5 -45.09 19.15 -42.57
N ARG A 6 -44.16 20.10 -42.57
CA ARG A 6 -42.71 19.90 -42.78
C ARG A 6 -42.13 19.17 -41.56
N THR A 7 -41.20 18.25 -41.77
CA THR A 7 -40.00 18.09 -40.92
C THR A 7 -38.93 17.30 -41.68
N SER A 8 -37.84 18.00 -42.00
CA SER A 8 -36.55 17.41 -42.36
C SER A 8 -35.78 17.09 -41.08
N ALA A 9 -35.12 15.93 -41.00
CA ALA A 9 -33.91 15.68 -40.19
C ALA A 9 -33.25 14.39 -40.69
N LEU A 10 -32.22 14.51 -41.52
CA LEU A 10 -30.79 14.37 -41.17
C LEU A 10 -30.39 12.92 -40.89
N VAL A 11 -29.93 12.24 -41.95
CA VAL A 11 -29.16 11.00 -41.88
C VAL A 11 -27.68 11.39 -41.93
N LEU A 12 -26.91 11.06 -40.90
CA LEU A 12 -25.44 11.11 -40.97
C LEU A 12 -24.83 9.98 -40.14
N ALA A 13 -24.58 8.91 -40.91
CA ALA A 13 -23.46 7.96 -40.88
C ALA A 13 -22.73 7.69 -39.55
N LEU A 14 -22.83 6.42 -39.14
CA LEU A 14 -21.80 5.71 -38.39
C LEU A 14 -20.43 5.85 -39.08
N THR A 15 -19.40 6.20 -38.32
CA THR A 15 -18.02 5.80 -38.60
C THR A 15 -17.49 5.08 -37.36
N ALA A 16 -17.01 3.87 -37.59
CA ALA A 16 -16.43 3.01 -36.58
C ALA A 16 -14.93 2.82 -36.85
N VAL A 17 -14.20 2.63 -35.76
CA VAL A 17 -12.89 1.99 -35.58
C VAL A 17 -11.63 2.73 -36.04
N THR A 18 -10.81 3.20 -35.09
CA THR A 18 -9.57 2.54 -34.61
C THR A 18 -8.63 3.51 -33.88
N ALA A 19 -7.85 2.94 -32.95
CA ALA A 19 -6.55 3.39 -32.44
C ALA A 19 -6.51 4.42 -31.30
N CYS A 20 -6.45 3.86 -30.08
CA CYS A 20 -5.46 4.14 -29.04
C CYS A 20 -4.98 5.59 -28.89
N ALA A 21 -5.60 6.32 -27.99
CA ALA A 21 -4.90 7.33 -27.21
C ALA A 21 -5.44 7.26 -25.77
N SER A 22 -5.08 6.19 -25.05
CA SER A 22 -5.00 6.29 -23.59
C SER A 22 -3.90 7.31 -23.32
N GLN A 23 -4.30 8.56 -23.13
CA GLN A 23 -3.42 9.56 -22.54
C GLN A 23 -3.11 9.02 -21.15
N ASN A 24 -1.91 8.45 -21.02
CA ASN A 24 -1.26 8.25 -19.74
C ASN A 24 -1.22 9.63 -19.08
N ASP A 25 -2.17 9.88 -18.18
CA ASP A 25 -1.97 10.88 -17.15
C ASP A 25 -0.68 10.48 -16.43
N PRO A 26 0.34 11.35 -16.38
CA PRO A 26 1.38 11.15 -15.38
C PRO A 26 0.65 11.28 -14.05
N ARG A 27 0.40 10.14 -13.40
CA ARG A 27 0.06 10.09 -11.97
C ARG A 27 1.20 10.83 -11.28
N THR A 28 0.97 12.11 -11.03
CA THR A 28 1.71 12.85 -10.04
C THR A 28 1.24 12.17 -8.76
N GLU A 29 2.02 11.19 -8.28
CA GLU A 29 1.79 10.59 -6.98
C GLU A 29 1.66 11.77 -6.03
N LYS A 30 0.46 11.93 -5.46
CA LYS A 30 0.20 13.00 -4.50
C LYS A 30 1.25 12.85 -3.43
N GLU A 31 2.07 13.88 -3.26
CA GLU A 31 2.84 14.07 -2.05
C GLU A 31 1.84 13.92 -0.90
N SER A 32 2.01 12.86 -0.12
CA SER A 32 1.07 12.53 0.94
C SER A 32 1.11 13.68 1.96
N ASP A 33 -0.03 14.31 2.22
CA ASP A 33 -0.16 15.38 3.23
C ASP A 33 0.09 14.85 4.67
N VAL A 34 0.36 13.56 4.82
CA VAL A 34 0.56 12.88 6.10
C VAL A 34 1.97 13.11 6.60
N LYS A 35 2.08 13.56 7.85
CA LYS A 35 3.38 13.78 8.48
C LYS A 35 4.13 12.45 8.67
N PRO A 36 5.47 12.47 8.59
CA PRO A 36 6.28 11.25 8.67
C PRO A 36 6.03 10.45 9.96
N GLU A 37 5.94 11.14 11.09
CA GLU A 37 5.66 10.52 12.40
C GLU A 37 4.26 9.93 12.47
N GLN A 38 3.27 10.52 11.80
CA GLN A 38 1.91 9.97 11.76
C GLN A 38 1.87 8.68 10.94
N ALA A 39 2.55 8.65 9.80
CA ALA A 39 2.71 7.45 8.98
C ALA A 39 3.44 6.33 9.75
N LEU A 40 4.52 6.67 10.46
CA LEU A 40 5.26 5.71 11.30
C LEU A 40 4.39 5.16 12.43
N ASN A 41 3.69 6.02 13.17
CA ASN A 41 2.81 5.59 14.26
C ASN A 41 1.68 4.69 13.74
N ARG A 42 1.07 5.05 12.61
CA ARG A 42 0.02 4.25 11.97
C ARG A 42 0.54 2.87 11.55
N MET A 43 1.74 2.80 10.98
CA MET A 43 2.39 1.54 10.63
C MET A 43 2.72 0.69 11.87
N ALA A 44 3.24 1.31 12.94
CA ALA A 44 3.55 0.62 14.19
C ALA A 44 2.30 0.06 14.88
N GLU A 45 1.21 0.83 14.91
CA GLU A 45 -0.10 0.37 15.42
C GLU A 45 -0.63 -0.81 14.59
N ALA A 46 -0.61 -0.70 13.25
CA ALA A 46 -1.03 -1.79 12.38
C ALA A 46 -0.21 -3.06 12.61
N PHE A 47 1.11 -2.94 12.77
CA PHE A 47 1.97 -4.10 13.05
C PHE A 47 1.67 -4.74 14.38
N ALA A 48 1.50 -3.93 15.44
CA ALA A 48 1.17 -4.45 16.76
C ALA A 48 -0.15 -5.23 16.74
N GLU A 49 -1.18 -4.72 16.06
CA GLU A 49 -2.48 -5.37 15.97
C GLU A 49 -2.46 -6.64 15.11
N ILE A 50 -1.74 -6.62 13.98
CA ILE A 50 -1.62 -7.76 13.08
C ILE A 50 -0.78 -8.87 13.72
N LEU A 51 0.35 -8.53 14.35
CA LEU A 51 1.22 -9.52 14.98
C LEU A 51 0.58 -10.14 16.24
N ALA A 52 -0.24 -9.38 16.97
CA ALA A 52 -0.98 -9.91 18.12
C ALA A 52 -1.95 -11.04 17.76
N VAL A 53 -2.51 -11.05 16.53
CA VAL A 53 -3.36 -12.15 16.06
C VAL A 53 -2.57 -13.24 15.33
N ALA A 54 -1.50 -12.87 14.63
CA ALA A 54 -0.67 -13.82 13.88
C ALA A 54 0.18 -14.69 14.81
N ALA A 55 0.57 -14.14 15.96
CA ALA A 55 1.45 -14.77 16.94
C ALA A 55 1.02 -14.43 18.38
N PRO A 56 -0.16 -14.88 18.83
CA PRO A 56 -0.75 -14.46 20.11
C PRO A 56 0.06 -14.90 21.34
N ASP A 57 0.88 -15.93 21.20
CA ASP A 57 1.71 -16.48 22.28
C ASP A 57 3.15 -15.94 22.27
N ALA A 58 3.48 -15.03 21.35
CA ALA A 58 4.81 -14.48 21.20
C ALA A 58 4.90 -13.03 21.69
N ASP A 59 6.02 -12.67 22.30
CA ASP A 59 6.40 -11.26 22.49
C ASP A 59 6.78 -10.69 21.11
N ALA A 60 5.78 -10.21 20.37
CA ALA A 60 5.97 -9.54 19.10
C ALA A 60 6.56 -8.14 19.31
N GLY A 61 7.86 -8.08 19.61
CA GLY A 61 8.60 -6.84 19.65
C GLY A 61 8.77 -6.24 18.25
N LEU A 62 8.68 -4.91 18.15
CA LEU A 62 9.10 -4.17 16.96
C LEU A 62 10.54 -3.67 17.19
N ALA A 63 11.35 -3.68 16.15
CA ALA A 63 12.64 -3.04 16.15
C ALA A 63 12.47 -1.51 16.24
N GLU A 64 13.54 -0.81 16.63
CA GLU A 64 13.57 0.64 16.52
C GLU A 64 13.42 1.06 15.04
N PRO A 65 12.60 2.08 14.73
CA PRO A 65 12.43 2.55 13.37
C PRO A 65 13.75 3.10 12.79
N ASP A 66 14.07 2.67 11.56
CA ASP A 66 15.23 3.17 10.82
C ASP A 66 14.82 4.31 9.87
N LEU A 67 15.61 5.39 9.83
CA LEU A 67 15.44 6.46 8.84
C LEU A 67 16.33 6.18 7.63
N ILE A 68 15.73 5.97 6.45
CA ILE A 68 16.44 5.63 5.22
C ILE A 68 16.29 6.74 4.16
N PRO A 69 17.38 7.12 3.45
CA PRO A 69 17.30 8.07 2.34
C PRO A 69 16.44 7.55 1.19
N CYS A 70 15.68 8.45 0.57
CA CYS A 70 14.94 8.18 -0.65
C CYS A 70 15.75 8.51 -1.91
N GLY A 71 15.31 7.95 -3.05
CA GLY A 71 15.90 8.20 -4.38
C GLY A 71 17.10 7.32 -4.73
N GLY A 72 17.04 6.72 -5.92
CA GLY A 72 18.16 5.99 -6.53
C GLY A 72 19.15 6.89 -7.27
N LEU A 73 20.13 6.28 -7.95
CA LEU A 73 21.07 7.01 -8.82
C LEU A 73 20.30 7.74 -9.94
N GLY A 74 20.20 9.07 -9.83
CA GLY A 74 19.55 9.95 -10.81
C GLY A 74 18.13 10.42 -10.45
N GLY A 75 17.60 10.03 -9.28
CA GLY A 75 16.28 10.48 -8.81
C GLY A 75 16.28 11.90 -8.24
N ASN A 76 15.12 12.55 -8.28
CA ASN A 76 14.83 13.88 -7.72
C ASN A 76 14.53 13.86 -6.20
N GLU A 77 14.57 12.69 -5.55
CA GLU A 77 14.21 12.52 -4.14
C GLU A 77 15.41 12.50 -3.18
N ARG A 78 16.57 13.00 -3.61
CA ARG A 78 17.83 12.98 -2.82
C ARG A 78 17.76 13.75 -1.49
N THR A 79 16.77 14.61 -1.33
CA THR A 79 16.50 15.38 -0.11
C THR A 79 15.43 14.73 0.76
N LYS A 80 14.86 13.60 0.33
CA LYS A 80 13.77 12.92 1.02
C LYS A 80 14.28 11.73 1.83
N VAL A 81 13.53 11.36 2.86
CA VAL A 81 13.75 10.21 3.73
C VAL A 81 12.43 9.45 3.92
N LYS A 82 12.49 8.22 4.40
CA LYS A 82 11.34 7.46 4.88
C LYS A 82 11.72 6.65 6.11
N TYR A 83 10.72 6.26 6.88
CA TYR A 83 10.92 5.36 8.00
C TYR A 83 10.70 3.92 7.56
N ARG A 84 11.56 3.03 8.03
CA ARG A 84 11.44 1.59 7.92
C ARG A 84 11.20 1.01 9.32
N LEU A 85 10.30 0.06 9.42
CA LEU A 85 9.99 -0.64 10.65
C LEU A 85 9.96 -2.14 10.40
N GLU A 86 10.46 -2.92 11.35
CA GLU A 86 10.51 -4.38 11.26
C GLU A 86 10.09 -5.03 12.59
N SER A 87 9.62 -6.28 12.54
CA SER A 87 9.53 -7.14 13.72
C SER A 87 10.93 -7.52 14.21
N ALA A 88 11.16 -7.50 15.52
CA ALA A 88 12.41 -7.94 16.12
C ALA A 88 12.65 -9.44 15.86
N ASP A 89 13.75 -9.78 15.17
CA ASP A 89 14.28 -11.13 14.92
C ASP A 89 13.28 -12.22 14.44
N GLY A 90 12.15 -11.81 13.87
CA GLY A 90 11.07 -12.71 13.46
C GLY A 90 10.30 -13.29 14.64
N VAL A 91 8.98 -13.30 14.49
CA VAL A 91 8.08 -13.76 15.54
C VAL A 91 7.81 -15.25 15.34
N THR A 92 8.19 -16.07 16.33
CA THR A 92 7.98 -17.52 16.28
C THR A 92 6.49 -17.86 16.29
N VAL A 93 6.08 -18.75 15.37
CA VAL A 93 4.69 -19.22 15.26
C VAL A 93 4.67 -20.72 14.99
N ALA A 94 3.68 -21.42 15.56
CA ALA A 94 3.54 -22.88 15.38
C ALA A 94 3.01 -23.27 14.00
N ASP A 95 2.16 -22.42 13.41
CA ASP A 95 1.59 -22.61 12.08
C ASP A 95 1.70 -21.30 11.29
N PRO A 96 2.76 -21.15 10.46
CA PRO A 96 2.97 -19.93 9.68
C PRO A 96 1.86 -19.65 8.65
N ALA A 97 1.17 -20.69 8.16
CA ALA A 97 0.08 -20.50 7.19
C ALA A 97 -1.18 -19.97 7.89
N ALA A 98 -1.51 -20.53 9.06
CA ALA A 98 -2.59 -20.00 9.90
C ALA A 98 -2.29 -18.57 10.39
N ALA A 99 -1.03 -18.29 10.77
CA ALA A 99 -0.59 -16.95 11.16
C ALA A 99 -0.77 -15.93 10.02
N LEU A 100 -0.39 -16.29 8.79
CA LEU A 100 -0.55 -15.43 7.61
C LEU A 100 -2.04 -15.16 7.30
N ALA A 101 -2.90 -16.17 7.43
CA ALA A 101 -4.33 -16.02 7.23
C ALA A 101 -4.98 -15.12 8.30
N ALA A 102 -4.62 -15.30 9.57
CA ALA A 102 -5.09 -14.44 10.66
C ALA A 102 -4.61 -12.98 10.49
N ALA A 103 -3.36 -12.79 10.05
CA ALA A 103 -2.81 -11.49 9.72
C ALA A 103 -3.59 -10.80 8.60
N GLU A 104 -3.93 -11.54 7.53
CA GLU A 104 -4.69 -11.02 6.39
C GLU A 104 -6.11 -10.59 6.82
N GLU A 105 -6.80 -11.41 7.60
CA GLU A 105 -8.12 -11.07 8.15
C GLU A 105 -8.05 -9.79 8.98
N ARG A 106 -7.08 -9.69 9.90
CA ARG A 106 -6.93 -8.50 10.75
C ARG A 106 -6.55 -7.25 9.96
N ALA A 107 -5.68 -7.36 8.97
CA ALA A 107 -5.33 -6.24 8.10
C ALA A 107 -6.56 -5.69 7.38
N ARG A 108 -7.46 -6.56 6.90
CA ARG A 108 -8.74 -6.13 6.27
C ARG A 108 -9.67 -5.45 7.26
N GLU A 109 -9.79 -5.96 8.49
CA GLU A 109 -10.60 -5.33 9.54
C GLU A 109 -10.10 -3.93 9.90
N LEU A 110 -8.79 -3.70 9.81
CA LEU A 110 -8.15 -2.40 9.99
C LEU A 110 -8.36 -1.43 8.81
N GLY A 111 -9.05 -1.88 7.75
CA GLY A 111 -9.32 -1.09 6.55
C GLY A 111 -8.15 -1.02 5.57
N LEU A 112 -7.17 -1.92 5.69
CA LEU A 112 -5.99 -1.95 4.83
C LEU A 112 -6.26 -2.72 3.54
N GLU A 113 -5.67 -2.27 2.44
CA GLU A 113 -5.65 -3.02 1.21
C GLU A 113 -4.68 -4.20 1.37
N THR A 114 -5.10 -5.40 0.97
CA THR A 114 -4.34 -6.65 1.19
C THR A 114 -4.17 -7.45 -0.10
N GLU A 115 -2.98 -8.03 -0.27
CA GLU A 115 -2.67 -8.94 -1.36
C GLU A 115 -1.80 -10.11 -0.85
N VAL A 116 -2.26 -11.34 -1.03
CA VAL A 116 -1.50 -12.55 -0.69
C VAL A 116 -0.84 -13.14 -1.94
N GLN A 117 0.46 -13.38 -1.86
CA GLN A 117 1.26 -14.03 -2.90
C GLN A 117 2.16 -15.10 -2.27
N GLY A 118 1.73 -16.36 -2.32
CA GLY A 118 2.46 -17.47 -1.72
C GLY A 118 2.60 -17.29 -0.21
N ASP A 119 3.84 -17.28 0.29
CA ASP A 119 4.20 -17.12 1.70
C ASP A 119 4.26 -15.65 2.14
N THR A 120 3.68 -14.74 1.37
CA THR A 120 3.72 -13.30 1.65
C THR A 120 2.33 -12.67 1.65
N LEU A 121 2.13 -11.76 2.59
CA LEU A 121 0.98 -10.87 2.66
C LEU A 121 1.51 -9.44 2.54
N ASN A 122 1.17 -8.77 1.46
CA ASN A 122 1.36 -7.33 1.33
C ASN A 122 0.12 -6.62 1.87
N PHE A 123 0.33 -5.58 2.66
CA PHE A 123 -0.76 -4.74 3.15
C PHE A 123 -0.33 -3.28 3.22
N HIS A 124 -1.25 -2.38 2.90
CA HIS A 124 -0.93 -0.96 2.80
C HIS A 124 -2.17 -0.08 2.97
N ASP A 125 -1.91 1.20 3.22
CA ASP A 125 -2.84 2.29 3.04
C ASP A 125 -2.11 3.49 2.41
N GLU A 126 -2.72 4.68 2.44
CA GLU A 126 -2.10 5.91 1.93
C GLU A 126 -0.88 6.41 2.73
N THR A 127 -0.62 5.81 3.89
CA THR A 127 0.39 6.26 4.87
C THR A 127 1.57 5.31 5.01
N PHE A 128 1.45 4.04 4.63
CA PHE A 128 2.57 3.09 4.62
C PHE A 128 2.32 1.90 3.68
N SER A 129 3.39 1.18 3.37
CA SER A 129 3.33 -0.12 2.69
C SER A 129 4.15 -1.15 3.46
N ALA A 130 3.62 -2.34 3.63
CA ALA A 130 4.25 -3.37 4.43
C ALA A 130 4.04 -4.77 3.86
N THR A 131 4.90 -5.68 4.31
CA THR A 131 4.89 -7.08 3.97
C THR A 131 5.06 -7.91 5.23
N LEU A 132 4.21 -8.93 5.38
CA LEU A 132 4.42 -10.04 6.30
C LEU A 132 4.84 -11.27 5.50
N VAL A 133 5.96 -11.88 5.88
CA VAL A 133 6.52 -13.08 5.23
C VAL A 133 6.45 -14.23 6.21
N SER A 134 5.75 -15.29 5.83
CA SER A 134 5.81 -16.56 6.55
C SER A 134 7.07 -17.34 6.13
N ARG A 135 7.71 -17.97 7.10
CA ARG A 135 8.83 -18.90 6.92
C ARG A 135 8.59 -20.09 7.86
N PRO A 136 9.34 -21.20 7.73
CA PRO A 136 9.25 -22.27 8.71
C PRO A 136 9.39 -21.73 10.13
N ASP A 137 8.38 -22.00 10.96
CA ASP A 137 8.28 -21.64 12.39
C ASP A 137 8.32 -20.14 12.73
N GLN A 138 8.21 -19.23 11.76
CA GLN A 138 8.26 -17.79 12.02
C GLN A 138 7.48 -16.94 11.02
N VAL A 139 7.12 -15.73 11.45
CA VAL A 139 6.67 -14.65 10.58
C VAL A 139 7.56 -13.42 10.74
N LEU A 140 7.80 -12.71 9.65
CA LEU A 140 8.58 -11.48 9.63
C LEU A 140 7.71 -10.36 9.09
N ALA A 141 7.56 -9.27 9.84
CA ALA A 141 6.90 -8.07 9.35
C ALA A 141 7.96 -7.01 9.04
N PHE A 142 7.86 -6.36 7.90
CA PHE A 142 8.63 -5.17 7.58
C PHE A 142 7.80 -4.21 6.73
N GLY A 143 8.04 -2.91 6.88
CA GLY A 143 7.28 -1.89 6.17
C GLY A 143 8.01 -0.58 6.10
N GLU A 144 7.53 0.28 5.20
CA GLU A 144 8.10 1.59 4.93
C GLU A 144 6.99 2.65 4.79
N THR A 145 7.28 3.86 5.26
CA THR A 145 6.45 5.04 4.98
C THR A 145 6.76 5.61 3.59
N PRO A 146 5.88 6.47 3.02
CA PRO A 146 6.20 7.29 1.87
C PRO A 146 7.44 8.16 2.09
N CYS A 147 8.05 8.57 0.98
CA CYS A 147 9.17 9.51 0.97
C CYS A 147 8.68 10.93 1.31
N VAL A 148 9.31 11.50 2.33
CA VAL A 148 8.99 12.82 2.89
C VAL A 148 10.24 13.69 2.87
N ASP A 149 10.08 15.02 2.87
CA ASP A 149 11.23 15.91 2.95
C ASP A 149 12.02 15.68 4.25
N ASN A 150 13.35 15.64 4.13
CA ASN A 150 14.22 15.49 5.29
C ASN A 150 14.23 16.80 6.09
N PRO A 151 13.78 16.80 7.36
CA PRO A 151 13.73 18.02 8.17
C PRO A 151 15.11 18.63 8.46
N ASP A 152 16.18 17.86 8.31
CA ASP A 152 17.57 18.28 8.56
C ASP A 152 18.27 18.87 7.31
N ARG A 153 17.57 19.04 6.18
CA ARG A 153 18.14 19.54 4.92
C ARG A 153 17.45 20.76 4.34
#